data_AF-A0A7S0FHU7-F1
#
_entry.id   AF-A0A7S0FHU7-F1
#
_cell.length_a   1.000
_cell.length_b   1.000
_cell.length_c   1.000
_cell.angle_alpha   90.00
_cell.angle_beta   90.00
_cell.angle_gamma   90.00
#
_symmetry.space_group_name_H-M   'P 1'
#
loop_
_entity.id
_entity.type
_entity.pdbx_description
1 polymer ?
#
loop_
_entity_poly.entity_id
_entity_poly.type
_entity_poly.pdbx_seq_one_letter_code
_entity_poly.pdbx_strand_id
1 'polypeptide(L)'
;KRVDKAIHAEFLKAGDMQGAVVGKNAGIKGSLMEQAMALMVGTYGSEAGSAALKWIPTGGIYITGGLTPKNIQYIEGEDSPFLKAFFDKGRVSPLLDSIPVFAVMNEDIGLRGARVCAMREFKSLCC
;
A
#
# COMPACT_ATOMS: atom_id res chain seq x y z
N LYS A 1 27.18 -11.78 -5.25
CA LYS A 1 26.67 -10.46 -5.71
C LYS A 1 25.17 -10.42 -5.45
N ARG A 2 24.62 -9.39 -4.79
CA ARG A 2 23.17 -9.27 -4.48
C ARG A 2 22.29 -8.94 -5.70
N VAL A 3 22.87 -8.90 -6.89
CA VAL A 3 22.23 -8.52 -8.15
C VAL A 3 22.28 -9.72 -9.09
N ASP A 4 21.10 -10.22 -9.45
CA ASP A 4 20.92 -11.20 -10.52
C ASP A 4 21.02 -10.48 -11.89
N LYS A 5 21.88 -10.98 -12.78
CA LYS A 5 22.14 -10.34 -14.08
C LYS A 5 20.94 -10.42 -15.02
N ALA A 6 20.16 -11.50 -14.98
CA ALA A 6 18.99 -11.67 -15.83
C ALA A 6 17.88 -10.71 -15.39
N ILE A 7 17.59 -10.66 -14.09
CA ILE A 7 16.59 -9.74 -13.53
C ILE A 7 17.02 -8.29 -13.74
N HIS A 8 18.31 -7.98 -13.60
CA HIS A 8 18.81 -6.63 -13.85
C HIS A 8 18.62 -6.21 -15.32
N ALA A 9 18.81 -7.12 -16.28
CA ALA A 9 18.53 -6.83 -17.68
C ALA A 9 17.02 -6.64 -17.95
N GLU A 10 16.15 -7.41 -17.29
CA GLU A 10 14.69 -7.20 -17.32
C GLU A 10 14.32 -5.82 -16.76
N PHE A 11 14.87 -5.46 -15.59
CA PHE A 11 14.66 -4.17 -14.96
C PHE A 11 15.05 -2.99 -15.87
N LEU A 12 16.22 -3.06 -16.52
CA LEU A 12 16.66 -1.99 -17.43
C LEU A 12 15.75 -1.87 -18.66
N LYS A 13 15.15 -2.96 -19.14
CA LYS A 13 14.23 -2.97 -20.28
C LYS A 13 12.80 -2.55 -19.93
N ALA A 14 12.43 -2.61 -18.66
CA ALA A 14 11.05 -2.43 -18.22
C ALA A 14 10.54 -0.98 -18.26
N GLY A 15 11.43 0.02 -18.39
CA GLY A 15 11.04 1.43 -18.39
C GLY A 15 10.21 1.79 -17.15
N ASP A 16 9.01 2.35 -17.36
CA ASP A 16 8.08 2.72 -16.27
C ASP A 16 7.63 1.52 -15.42
N MET A 17 7.75 0.30 -15.92
CA MET A 17 7.36 -0.94 -15.22
C MET A 17 8.47 -1.52 -14.33
N GLN A 18 9.56 -0.78 -14.11
CA GLN A 18 10.64 -1.18 -13.21
C GLN A 18 10.16 -1.57 -11.81
N GLY A 19 9.20 -0.83 -11.26
CA GLY A 19 8.60 -1.16 -9.96
C GLY A 19 7.89 -2.52 -9.94
N ALA A 20 7.26 -2.90 -11.05
CA ALA A 20 6.61 -4.21 -11.18
C ALA A 20 7.64 -5.35 -11.20
N VAL A 21 8.79 -5.16 -11.86
CA VAL A 21 9.90 -6.12 -11.84
C VAL A 21 10.44 -6.29 -10.43
N VAL A 22 10.61 -5.20 -9.68
CA VAL A 22 11.04 -5.26 -8.27
C VAL A 22 10.02 -6.01 -7.42
N GLY A 23 8.74 -5.64 -7.47
CA GLY A 23 7.69 -6.27 -6.68
C GLY A 23 7.55 -7.77 -6.97
N LYS A 24 7.59 -8.16 -8.24
CA LYS A 24 7.53 -9.57 -8.68
C LYS A 24 8.67 -10.42 -8.11
N ASN A 25 9.86 -9.84 -7.96
CA ASN A 25 11.07 -10.55 -7.56
C ASN A 25 11.48 -10.30 -6.10
N ALA A 26 10.67 -9.57 -5.32
CA ALA A 26 10.99 -9.19 -3.96
C ALA A 26 10.99 -10.34 -2.95
N GLY A 27 10.37 -11.49 -3.28
CA GLY A 27 10.42 -12.70 -2.44
C GLY A 27 11.80 -13.37 -2.37
N ILE A 28 12.78 -12.92 -3.18
CA ILE A 28 14.14 -13.44 -3.14
C ILE A 28 14.87 -12.87 -1.92
N LYS A 29 15.03 -13.70 -0.89
CA LYS A 29 15.71 -13.32 0.36
C LYS A 29 17.14 -12.84 0.14
N GLY A 30 17.53 -11.77 0.82
CA GLY A 30 18.84 -11.12 0.73
C GLY A 30 19.07 -10.32 -0.56
N SER A 31 18.08 -10.24 -1.45
CA SER A 31 18.17 -9.45 -2.68
C SER A 31 18.00 -7.95 -2.40
N LEU A 32 18.41 -7.12 -3.37
CA LEU A 32 18.12 -5.69 -3.33
C LEU A 32 16.63 -5.39 -3.49
N MET A 33 15.87 -6.29 -4.12
CA MET A 33 14.44 -6.11 -4.39
C MET A 33 13.61 -6.32 -3.12
N GLU A 34 13.97 -7.32 -2.30
CA GLU A 34 13.41 -7.49 -0.95
C GLU A 34 13.65 -6.24 -0.10
N GLN A 35 14.88 -5.73 -0.08
CA GLN A 35 15.23 -4.51 0.66
C GLN A 35 14.48 -3.28 0.15
N ALA A 36 14.37 -3.11 -1.16
CA ALA A 36 13.64 -2.00 -1.78
C ALA A 36 12.14 -2.06 -1.44
N MET A 37 11.52 -3.24 -1.50
CA MET A 37 10.12 -3.42 -1.12
C MET A 37 9.89 -3.16 0.37
N ALA A 38 10.76 -3.68 1.24
CA ALA A 38 10.66 -3.44 2.67
C ALA A 38 10.76 -1.96 3.02
N LEU A 39 11.68 -1.22 2.38
CA LEU A 39 11.82 0.23 2.55
C LEU A 39 10.58 0.98 2.06
N MET A 40 10.12 0.70 0.84
CA MET A 40 8.98 1.40 0.25
C MET A 40 7.69 1.16 1.04
N VAL A 41 7.41 -0.10 1.42
CA VAL A 41 6.20 -0.44 2.16
C VAL A 41 6.29 0.07 3.62
N GLY A 42 7.48 0.07 4.22
CA GLY A 42 7.70 0.66 5.53
C GLY A 42 7.51 2.18 5.55
N THR A 43 8.05 2.92 4.57
CA THR A 43 7.79 4.38 4.48
C THR A 43 6.32 4.66 4.22
N TYR A 44 5.67 3.86 3.38
CA TYR A 44 4.23 3.97 3.15
C TYR A 44 3.40 3.75 4.43
N GLY A 45 3.72 2.71 5.21
CA GLY A 45 3.09 2.45 6.51
C GLY A 45 3.31 3.60 7.49
N SER A 46 4.53 4.12 7.56
CA SER A 46 4.85 5.28 8.39
C SER A 46 4.00 6.51 8.02
N GLU A 47 3.90 6.84 6.73
CA GLU A 47 3.08 7.97 6.28
C GLU A 47 1.58 7.76 6.57
N ALA A 48 1.08 6.54 6.37
CA ALA A 48 -0.30 6.20 6.71
C ALA A 48 -0.58 6.34 8.21
N GLY A 49 0.36 5.94 9.08
CA GLY A 49 0.25 6.14 10.53
C GLY A 49 0.26 7.62 10.91
N SER A 50 1.12 8.43 10.27
CA SER A 50 1.14 9.90 10.47
C SER A 50 -0.18 10.55 10.04
N ALA A 51 -0.75 10.11 8.93
CA ALA A 51 -2.06 10.56 8.46
C ALA A 51 -3.20 10.15 9.42
N ALA A 52 -3.16 8.93 9.95
CA ALA A 52 -4.12 8.44 10.94
C ALA A 52 -4.09 9.27 12.23
N LEU A 53 -2.90 9.63 12.73
CA LEU A 53 -2.76 10.53 13.88
C LEU A 53 -3.28 11.95 13.60
N LYS A 54 -3.16 12.42 12.35
CA LYS A 54 -3.61 13.76 11.95
C LYS A 54 -5.13 13.88 11.85
N TRP A 55 -5.79 12.84 11.33
CA TRP A 55 -7.24 12.89 11.05
C TRP A 55 -8.10 12.12 12.04
N ILE A 56 -7.50 11.21 12.81
CA ILE A 56 -8.17 10.33 13.77
C ILE A 56 -9.41 9.67 13.14
N PRO A 57 -9.25 8.92 12.03
CA PRO A 57 -10.38 8.32 11.32
C PRO A 57 -10.93 7.12 12.11
N THR A 58 -11.83 7.36 13.06
CA THR A 58 -12.44 6.31 13.91
C THR A 58 -13.25 5.28 13.13
N GLY A 59 -13.73 5.61 11.93
CA GLY A 59 -14.33 4.66 10.99
C GLY A 59 -13.32 3.76 10.27
N GLY A 60 -12.02 4.01 10.45
CA GLY A 60 -10.91 3.27 9.86
C GLY A 60 -10.22 3.98 8.71
N ILE A 61 -9.02 3.50 8.40
CA ILE A 61 -8.21 3.92 7.25
C ILE A 61 -8.21 2.81 6.19
N TYR A 62 -8.48 3.18 4.95
CA TYR A 62 -8.57 2.23 3.83
C TYR A 62 -7.35 2.38 2.93
N ILE A 63 -6.51 1.35 2.92
CA ILE A 63 -5.34 1.24 2.05
C ILE A 63 -5.81 0.67 0.71
N THR A 64 -5.55 1.41 -0.36
CA THR A 64 -6.13 1.13 -1.68
C THR A 64 -5.10 1.32 -2.80
N GLY A 65 -5.53 1.15 -4.05
CA GLY A 65 -4.69 1.20 -5.24
C GLY A 65 -4.12 -0.17 -5.61
N GLY A 66 -3.70 -0.30 -6.87
CA GLY A 66 -3.24 -1.60 -7.42
C GLY A 66 -2.00 -2.19 -6.75
N LEU A 67 -1.30 -1.41 -5.90
CA LEU A 67 -0.17 -1.89 -5.11
C LEU A 67 -0.62 -2.80 -3.97
N THR A 68 -1.75 -2.49 -3.34
CA THR A 68 -2.24 -3.16 -2.13
C THR A 68 -2.53 -4.64 -2.36
N PRO A 69 -3.40 -5.05 -3.30
CA PRO A 69 -3.68 -6.47 -3.52
C PRO A 69 -2.48 -7.25 -4.05
N LYS A 70 -1.61 -6.60 -4.85
CA LYS A 70 -0.43 -7.24 -5.45
C LYS A 70 0.70 -7.51 -4.46
N ASN A 71 0.70 -6.80 -3.32
CA ASN A 71 1.78 -6.83 -2.34
C ASN A 71 1.27 -7.06 -0.92
N ILE A 72 0.10 -7.72 -0.79
CA ILE A 72 -0.61 -7.87 0.48
C ILE A 72 0.25 -8.49 1.58
N GLN A 73 1.13 -9.44 1.23
CA GLN A 73 2.09 -10.06 2.16
C GLN A 73 3.05 -9.09 2.87
N TYR A 74 3.26 -7.88 2.34
CA TYR A 74 4.07 -6.84 2.96
C TYR A 74 3.22 -5.84 3.77
N ILE A 75 1.90 -5.93 3.66
CA ILE A 75 0.93 -5.02 4.28
C ILE A 75 0.21 -5.71 5.44
N GLU A 76 -0.27 -6.93 5.25
CA GLU A 76 -1.02 -7.68 6.24
C GLU A 76 -0.13 -8.47 7.23
N GLY A 77 -0.66 -8.70 8.43
CA GLY A 77 0.03 -9.42 9.51
C GLY A 77 0.85 -8.49 10.42
N GLU A 78 0.88 -8.80 11.71
CA GLU A 78 1.55 -7.98 12.74
C GLU A 78 3.04 -7.75 12.44
N ASP A 79 3.66 -8.71 11.75
CA ASP A 79 5.08 -8.66 11.41
C ASP A 79 5.40 -7.92 10.11
N SER A 80 4.38 -7.41 9.40
CA SER A 80 4.56 -6.75 8.11
C SER A 80 5.35 -5.45 8.24
N PRO A 81 6.20 -5.09 7.26
CA PRO A 81 6.90 -3.81 7.27
C PRO A 81 5.94 -2.62 7.30
N PHE A 82 4.76 -2.75 6.71
CA PHE A 82 3.74 -1.71 6.74
C PHE A 82 3.20 -1.47 8.16
N LEU A 83 2.65 -2.51 8.81
CA LEU A 83 1.98 -2.35 10.10
C LEU A 83 2.97 -2.02 11.21
N LYS A 84 4.18 -2.60 11.19
CA LYS A 84 5.26 -2.19 12.09
C LYS A 84 5.54 -0.70 12.01
N ALA A 85 5.70 -0.16 10.80
CA ALA A 85 5.97 1.26 10.60
C ALA A 85 4.75 2.16 10.86
N PHE A 86 3.54 1.65 10.61
CA PHE A 86 2.29 2.33 10.90
C PHE A 86 2.15 2.61 12.40
N PHE A 87 2.37 1.59 13.24
CA PHE A 87 2.26 1.69 14.69
C PHE A 87 3.50 2.29 15.37
N ASP A 88 4.65 2.40 14.69
CA ASP A 88 5.86 3.02 15.23
C ASP A 88 5.78 4.56 15.24
N LYS A 89 5.13 5.09 16.28
CA LYS A 89 4.92 6.54 16.52
C LYS A 89 5.32 6.96 17.94
N GLY A 90 6.06 6.11 18.64
CA GLY A 90 6.51 6.35 20.01
C GLY A 90 5.35 6.58 20.99
N ARG A 91 5.39 7.71 21.72
CA ARG A 91 4.42 8.01 22.79
C ARG A 91 2.96 8.07 22.32
N VAL A 92 2.72 8.40 21.05
CA VAL A 92 1.35 8.55 20.51
C VAL A 92 0.83 7.29 19.82
N SER A 93 1.62 6.21 19.75
CA SER A 93 1.21 4.92 19.19
C SER A 93 -0.13 4.38 19.74
N PRO A 94 -0.43 4.48 21.05
CA PRO A 94 -1.69 3.93 21.58
C PRO A 94 -2.96 4.53 20.98
N LEU A 95 -2.90 5.71 20.37
CA LEU A 95 -4.05 6.30 19.67
C LEU A 95 -4.42 5.48 18.41
N LEU A 96 -3.42 4.90 17.76
CA LEU A 96 -3.60 4.12 16.53
C LEU A 96 -4.30 2.78 16.77
N ASP A 97 -4.21 2.22 17.98
CA ASP A 97 -4.88 0.97 18.35
C ASP A 97 -6.40 1.05 18.21
N SER A 98 -6.96 2.27 18.28
CA SER A 98 -8.39 2.54 18.10
C SER A 98 -8.82 2.72 16.64
N ILE A 99 -7.87 2.76 15.70
CA ILE A 99 -8.12 3.07 14.28
C ILE A 99 -7.95 1.77 13.46
N PRO A 100 -9.04 1.18 12.96
CA PRO A 100 -8.93 -0.02 12.15
C PRO A 100 -8.29 0.28 10.79
N VAL A 101 -7.42 -0.61 10.32
CA VAL A 101 -6.76 -0.53 9.01
C VAL A 101 -7.37 -1.58 8.08
N PHE A 102 -7.87 -1.16 6.94
CA PHE A 102 -8.51 -2.04 5.96
C PHE A 102 -7.73 -2.06 4.64
N ALA A 103 -7.36 -3.24 4.16
CA ALA A 103 -6.80 -3.41 2.83
C ALA A 103 -7.92 -3.63 1.81
N VAL A 104 -7.99 -2.78 0.79
CA VAL A 104 -8.97 -2.88 -0.29
C VAL A 104 -8.41 -3.78 -1.40
N MET A 105 -9.04 -4.95 -1.60
CA MET A 105 -8.56 -5.96 -2.55
C MET A 105 -9.05 -5.76 -3.98
N ASN A 106 -10.11 -4.95 -4.17
CA ASN A 106 -10.67 -4.71 -5.49
C ASN A 106 -9.84 -3.67 -6.25
N GLU A 107 -9.37 -3.99 -7.45
CA GLU A 107 -8.59 -3.06 -8.29
C GLU A 107 -9.47 -2.03 -9.04
N ASP A 108 -10.78 -2.27 -9.15
CA ASP A 108 -11.74 -1.45 -9.92
C ASP A 108 -12.44 -0.37 -9.07
N ILE A 109 -11.96 -0.09 -7.85
CA ILE A 109 -12.67 0.84 -6.94
C ILE A 109 -12.82 2.26 -7.48
N GLY A 110 -11.89 2.73 -8.33
CA GLY A 110 -12.03 4.01 -9.02
C GLY A 110 -13.24 4.04 -9.96
N LEU A 111 -13.45 2.96 -10.73
CA LEU A 111 -14.62 2.82 -11.61
C LEU A 111 -15.92 2.69 -10.80
N ARG A 112 -15.91 1.95 -9.69
CA ARG A 112 -17.06 1.84 -8.78
C ARG A 112 -17.43 3.20 -8.19
N GLY A 113 -16.43 3.95 -7.72
CA GLY A 113 -16.61 5.31 -7.20
C GLY A 113 -17.20 6.24 -8.26
N ALA A 114 -16.64 6.23 -9.48
CA ALA A 114 -17.14 7.03 -10.60
C ALA A 114 -18.61 6.71 -10.91
N ARG A 115 -18.99 5.42 -10.93
CA ARG A 115 -20.39 5.00 -11.11
C ARG A 115 -21.28 5.54 -10.01
N VAL A 116 -20.86 5.46 -8.74
CA VAL A 116 -21.64 5.98 -7.60
C VAL A 116 -21.83 7.49 -7.70
N CYS A 117 -20.77 8.24 -8.04
CA CYS A 117 -20.87 9.68 -8.26
C CYS A 117 -21.86 10.01 -9.39
N ALA A 118 -21.71 9.39 -10.56
CA ALA A 118 -22.62 9.60 -11.69
C ALA A 118 -24.09 9.29 -11.35
N MET A 119 -24.35 8.21 -10.59
CA MET A 119 -25.71 7.88 -10.15
C MET A 119 -26.29 8.89 -9.15
N ARG A 120 -25.46 9.50 -8.29
CA ARG A 120 -25.90 10.54 -7.36
C ARG A 120 -26.28 11.82 -8.11
N GLU A 121 -25.43 12.24 -9.05
CA GLU A 121 -25.71 13.40 -9.91
C GLU A 121 -26.99 13.20 -10.73
N PHE A 122 -27.15 12.02 -11.35
CA PHE A 122 -28.37 11.70 -12.11
C PHE A 122 -29.64 11.79 -11.26
N LYS A 123 -29.61 11.26 -10.03
CA LYS A 123 -30.75 11.35 -9.10
C LYS A 123 -31.04 12.79 -8.69
N SER A 124 -30.00 13.61 -8.48
CA SER A 124 -30.16 15.02 -8.11
C SER A 124 -30.74 15.89 -9.23
N LEU A 125 -30.66 15.45 -10.48
CA LEU A 125 -31.24 16.14 -11.64
C LEU A 125 -32.69 15.73 -11.93
N CYS A 126 -33.13 14.57 -11.44
CA CYS A 126 -34.48 14.02 -11.66
C CYS A 126 -35.46 14.27 -10.51
N CYS A 127 -34.99 14.81 -9.38
CA CYS A 127 -35.82 15.33 -8.28
C CYS A 127 -35.79 16.86 -8.28
#